data_AF-A0A6J2TID5-F1
#
_entry.id   AF-A0A6J2TID5-F1
#
_cell.length_a   1.000
_cell.length_b   1.000
_cell.length_c   1.000
_cell.angle_alpha   90.00
_cell.angle_beta   90.00
_cell.angle_gamma   90.00
#
_symmetry.space_group_name_H-M   'P 1'
#
loop_
_entity.id
_entity.type
_entity.pdbx_description
1 polymer ?
#
loop_
_entity_poly.entity_id
_entity_poly.type
_entity_poly.pdbx_seq_one_letter_code
_entity_poly.pdbx_strand_id
1 'polypeptide(L)'
;MRRQDWIKFYKWAMVNAQPVEFVLPPEEHHSERPRAQCSEETLVKPTSLATLSTPRWPRQKVEPSCPQDYPYRPVQSAKNLRPRRPEPTRPVCKPVVPCCFQHEELEADFWSELRFPVSKRAQHATASKRIVKLAKPKQYPTKPLHEQCIPKKEEVKMPKRKRMNSRQWRDHQQRLQYLSKPNARVLAELAEMYGECEEDSYCDEYDPYECCYN
;
A
#
# COMPACT_ATOMS: atom_id res chain seq x y z
N MET A 1 14.95 4.28 15.23
CA MET A 1 14.55 2.87 15.27
C MET A 1 15.75 2.02 15.62
N ARG A 2 15.61 1.10 16.56
CA ARG A 2 16.66 0.13 16.90
C ARG A 2 16.60 -1.04 15.90
N ARG A 3 17.66 -1.85 15.82
CA ARG A 3 17.74 -3.03 14.92
C ARG A 3 16.53 -3.97 15.08
N GLN A 4 16.01 -4.12 16.30
CA GLN A 4 14.83 -4.93 16.59
C GLN A 4 13.54 -4.35 15.99
N ASP A 5 13.41 -3.03 15.92
CA ASP A 5 12.24 -2.37 15.31
C ASP A 5 12.25 -2.59 13.80
N TRP A 6 13.43 -2.56 13.17
CA TRP A 6 13.61 -2.87 11.75
C TRP A 6 13.27 -4.31 11.41
N ILE A 7 13.66 -5.28 12.26
CA ILE A 7 13.31 -6.69 12.06
C ILE A 7 11.80 -6.90 12.15
N LYS A 8 11.13 -6.25 13.11
CA LYS A 8 9.66 -6.29 13.23
C LYS A 8 8.97 -5.67 12.03
N PHE A 9 9.47 -4.52 11.56
CA PHE A 9 8.96 -3.85 10.36
C PHE A 9 9.11 -4.73 9.12
N TYR A 10 10.26 -5.38 8.92
CA TYR A 10 10.50 -6.24 7.76
C TYR A 10 9.57 -7.46 7.74
N LYS A 11 9.35 -8.09 8.90
CA LYS A 11 8.38 -9.19 9.05
C LYS A 11 6.96 -8.74 8.74
N TRP A 12 6.59 -7.52 9.14
CA TRP A 12 5.28 -6.96 8.85
C TRP A 12 5.10 -6.64 7.36
N ALA A 13 6.10 -6.04 6.72
CA ALA A 13 6.07 -5.66 5.31
C ALA A 13 5.97 -6.89 4.38
N MET A 14 6.69 -7.97 4.69
CA MET A 14 6.60 -9.24 3.96
C MET A 14 5.17 -9.78 3.82
N VAL A 15 4.32 -9.56 4.84
CA VAL A 15 2.94 -10.09 4.88
C VAL A 15 1.93 -9.07 4.34
N ASN A 16 2.14 -7.78 4.59
CA ASN A 16 1.11 -6.75 4.36
C ASN A 16 1.40 -5.85 3.16
N ALA A 17 2.63 -5.86 2.62
CA ALA A 17 3.01 -5.03 1.48
C ALA A 17 2.92 -5.79 0.14
N GLN A 18 2.45 -7.04 0.14
CA GLN A 18 2.19 -7.73 -1.13
C GLN A 18 1.01 -7.07 -1.85
N PRO A 19 1.12 -6.83 -3.17
CA PRO A 19 0.04 -6.25 -3.95
C PRO A 19 -1.17 -7.20 -3.93
N VAL A 20 -2.34 -6.66 -3.58
CA VAL A 20 -3.59 -7.42 -3.62
C VAL A 20 -3.89 -7.74 -5.09
N GLU A 21 -3.88 -9.03 -5.43
CA GLU A 21 -4.29 -9.49 -6.75
C GLU A 21 -5.79 -9.25 -6.91
N PHE A 22 -6.15 -8.35 -7.82
CA PHE A 22 -7.53 -8.11 -8.19
C PHE A 22 -8.04 -9.30 -9.02
N VAL A 23 -8.82 -10.17 -8.38
CA VAL A 23 -9.62 -11.17 -9.10
C VAL A 23 -10.80 -10.43 -9.75
N LEU A 24 -10.79 -10.33 -11.08
CA LEU A 24 -11.92 -9.78 -11.83
C LEU A 24 -13.13 -10.72 -11.67
N PRO A 25 -14.35 -10.19 -11.40
CA PRO A 25 -15.56 -11.01 -11.35
C PRO A 25 -15.85 -11.69 -12.70
N PRO A 26 -16.48 -12.87 -12.72
CA PRO A 26 -16.89 -13.52 -13.97
C PRO A 26 -17.93 -12.67 -14.71
N GLU A 27 -17.70 -12.46 -16.01
CA GLU A 27 -18.62 -11.75 -16.92
C GLU A 27 -19.96 -12.52 -17.04
N GLU A 28 -21.07 -11.87 -16.70
CA GLU A 28 -22.41 -12.40 -16.96
C GLU A 28 -22.79 -12.21 -18.43
N HIS A 29 -23.05 -13.31 -19.14
CA HIS A 29 -23.55 -13.32 -20.50
C HIS A 29 -24.98 -12.76 -20.57
N HIS A 30 -25.14 -11.51 -21.01
CA HIS A 30 -26.44 -10.96 -21.38
C HIS A 30 -26.84 -11.41 -22.79
N SER A 31 -27.87 -12.25 -22.85
CA SER A 31 -28.59 -12.67 -24.06
C SER A 31 -29.23 -11.49 -24.82
N GLU A 32 -28.89 -11.37 -26.10
CA GLU A 32 -29.42 -10.38 -27.04
C GLU A 32 -30.90 -10.66 -27.40
N ARG A 33 -31.71 -9.60 -27.47
CA ARG A 33 -33.04 -9.60 -28.12
C ARG A 33 -32.90 -8.93 -29.50
N PRO A 34 -33.57 -9.43 -30.56
CA PRO A 34 -33.43 -8.85 -31.89
C PRO A 34 -34.20 -7.53 -31.99
N ARG A 35 -33.52 -6.45 -32.41
CA ARG A 35 -34.15 -5.20 -32.84
C ARG A 35 -34.45 -5.25 -34.33
N ALA A 36 -35.63 -4.72 -34.66
CA ALA A 36 -36.18 -4.62 -36.00
C ALA A 36 -35.28 -3.81 -36.96
N GLN A 37 -35.32 -4.24 -38.20
CA GLN A 37 -34.60 -3.72 -39.37
C GLN A 37 -35.01 -2.27 -39.69
N CYS A 38 -34.04 -1.49 -40.16
CA CYS A 38 -34.29 -0.37 -41.05
C CYS A 38 -33.20 -0.42 -42.13
N SER A 39 -33.59 -0.78 -43.34
CA SER A 39 -32.71 -0.83 -44.50
C SER A 39 -33.23 0.12 -45.55
N GLU A 40 -32.42 1.11 -45.91
CA GLU A 40 -32.40 1.64 -47.26
C GLU A 40 -30.97 2.10 -47.53
N GLU A 41 -30.32 1.47 -48.51
CA GLU A 41 -29.69 2.16 -49.65
C GLU A 41 -28.62 1.30 -50.36
N THR A 42 -28.89 1.08 -51.64
CA THR A 42 -27.96 0.98 -52.77
C THR A 42 -26.88 -0.11 -52.77
N LEU A 43 -27.21 -1.19 -53.49
CA LEU A 43 -26.29 -2.20 -53.99
C LEU A 43 -25.41 -1.64 -55.13
N VAL A 44 -24.28 -1.01 -54.79
CA VAL A 44 -23.18 -0.82 -55.74
C VAL A 44 -22.19 -1.96 -55.55
N LYS A 45 -22.05 -2.85 -56.54
CA LYS A 45 -21.04 -3.90 -56.54
C LYS A 45 -19.64 -3.25 -56.53
N PRO A 46 -18.82 -3.43 -55.48
CA PRO A 46 -17.47 -2.89 -55.48
C PRO A 46 -16.61 -3.61 -56.51
N THR A 47 -15.84 -2.85 -57.27
CA THR A 47 -14.80 -3.34 -58.18
C THR A 47 -13.77 -4.17 -57.41
N SER A 48 -13.12 -5.14 -58.09
CA SER A 48 -12.24 -6.16 -57.49
C SER A 48 -11.06 -5.63 -56.64
N LEU A 49 -10.70 -4.35 -56.82
CA LEU A 49 -9.65 -3.70 -56.04
C LEU A 49 -10.14 -3.23 -54.66
N ALA A 50 -11.40 -2.82 -54.55
CA ALA A 50 -11.96 -2.38 -53.26
C ALA A 50 -12.08 -3.56 -52.28
N THR A 51 -12.32 -4.77 -52.78
CA THR A 51 -12.37 -6.01 -51.98
C THR A 51 -11.03 -6.36 -51.33
N LEU A 52 -9.90 -5.97 -51.94
CA LEU A 52 -8.56 -6.20 -51.38
C LEU A 52 -8.21 -5.23 -50.25
N SER A 53 -8.86 -4.06 -50.20
CA SER A 53 -8.60 -3.03 -49.19
C SER A 53 -9.35 -3.26 -47.87
N THR A 54 -10.37 -4.11 -47.87
CA THR A 54 -11.13 -4.45 -46.65
C THR A 54 -10.50 -5.65 -45.95
N PRO A 55 -10.18 -5.57 -44.64
CA PRO A 55 -9.67 -6.71 -43.92
C PRO A 55 -10.71 -7.84 -43.91
N ARG A 56 -10.25 -9.08 -44.06
CA ARG A 56 -11.10 -10.29 -44.05
C ARG A 56 -11.95 -10.41 -42.77
N TRP A 57 -11.50 -9.79 -41.68
CA TRP A 57 -12.22 -9.69 -40.42
C TRP A 57 -12.34 -8.21 -40.02
N PRO A 58 -13.54 -7.61 -40.09
CA PRO A 58 -13.75 -6.25 -39.61
C PRO A 58 -13.57 -6.22 -38.09
N ARG A 59 -12.52 -5.54 -37.62
CA ARG A 59 -12.36 -5.28 -36.18
C ARG A 59 -13.43 -4.29 -35.76
N GLN A 60 -14.32 -4.67 -34.84
CA GLN A 60 -15.17 -3.71 -34.16
C GLN A 60 -14.27 -2.78 -33.35
N LYS A 61 -14.37 -1.46 -33.60
CA LYS A 61 -13.77 -0.49 -32.72
C LYS A 61 -14.51 -0.60 -31.40
N VAL A 62 -13.78 -0.85 -30.31
CA VAL A 62 -14.34 -0.80 -28.95
C VAL A 62 -15.01 0.56 -28.81
N GLU A 63 -16.33 0.58 -28.63
CA GLU A 63 -17.04 1.81 -28.32
C GLU A 63 -16.50 2.31 -26.97
N PRO A 64 -16.06 3.58 -26.88
CA PRO A 64 -15.60 4.10 -25.60
C PRO A 64 -16.76 4.00 -24.62
N SER A 65 -16.59 3.14 -23.60
CA SER A 65 -17.55 3.02 -22.50
C SER A 65 -17.84 4.41 -21.94
N CYS A 66 -19.11 4.69 -21.63
CA CYS A 66 -19.51 5.96 -21.01
C CYS A 66 -18.53 6.34 -19.90
N PRO A 67 -18.07 7.61 -19.86
CA PRO A 67 -17.10 8.03 -18.84
C PRO A 67 -17.68 7.73 -17.46
N GLN A 68 -16.96 6.95 -16.65
CA GLN A 68 -17.38 6.65 -15.30
C GLN A 68 -17.41 7.94 -14.47
N ASP A 69 -18.55 8.21 -13.83
CA ASP A 69 -18.69 9.29 -12.84
C ASP A 69 -17.91 8.90 -11.58
N TYR A 70 -16.63 9.28 -11.52
CA TYR A 70 -15.86 9.19 -10.30
C TYR A 70 -16.38 10.25 -9.30
N PRO A 71 -16.79 9.86 -8.07
CA PRO A 71 -17.40 10.79 -7.10
C PRO A 71 -16.47 11.92 -6.65
N TYR A 72 -15.17 11.83 -6.93
CA TYR A 72 -14.23 12.92 -6.74
C TYR A 72 -13.17 12.93 -7.85
N ARG A 73 -13.39 13.75 -8.87
CA ARG A 73 -12.33 14.18 -9.79
C ARG A 73 -12.11 15.67 -9.56
N PRO A 74 -11.00 16.10 -8.95
CA PRO A 74 -10.74 17.53 -8.78
C PRO A 74 -10.62 18.16 -10.16
N VAL A 75 -11.68 18.82 -10.59
CA VAL A 75 -11.70 19.61 -11.82
C VAL A 75 -10.73 20.76 -11.61
N GLN A 76 -9.50 20.63 -12.13
CA GLN A 76 -8.65 21.78 -12.37
C GLN A 76 -9.35 22.61 -13.45
N SER A 77 -10.31 23.43 -13.03
CA SER A 77 -11.09 24.27 -13.95
C SER A 77 -10.11 25.05 -14.82
N ALA A 78 -10.40 25.12 -16.13
CA ALA A 78 -9.54 25.75 -17.13
C ALA A 78 -9.12 27.21 -16.81
N LYS A 79 -9.76 27.84 -15.82
CA LYS A 79 -9.35 29.13 -15.22
C LYS A 79 -7.98 29.07 -14.51
N ASN A 80 -7.52 27.89 -14.13
CA ASN A 80 -6.21 27.65 -13.47
C ASN A 80 -5.07 27.32 -14.45
N LEU A 81 -5.33 27.30 -15.77
CA LEU A 81 -4.31 27.09 -16.80
C LEU A 81 -3.50 28.35 -17.14
N ARG A 82 -3.87 29.52 -16.58
CA ARG A 82 -2.99 30.68 -16.68
C ARG A 82 -1.71 30.36 -15.93
N PRO A 83 -0.51 30.50 -16.52
CA PRO A 83 0.72 30.38 -15.77
C PRO A 83 0.59 31.31 -14.57
N ARG A 84 0.74 30.75 -13.35
CA ARG A 84 0.64 31.52 -12.11
C ARG A 84 1.58 32.70 -12.26
N ARG A 85 1.02 33.91 -12.31
CA ARG A 85 1.84 35.12 -12.30
C ARG A 85 2.76 34.99 -11.07
N PRO A 86 4.04 35.34 -11.19
CA PRO A 86 4.90 35.42 -10.04
C PRO A 86 4.15 36.13 -8.93
N GLU A 87 4.14 35.56 -7.72
CA GLU A 87 3.51 36.18 -6.56
C GLU A 87 3.89 37.67 -6.54
N PRO A 88 2.97 38.60 -6.22
CA PRO A 88 3.23 40.05 -6.32
C PRO A 88 4.46 40.53 -5.53
N THR A 89 4.96 39.69 -4.63
CA THR A 89 6.13 39.91 -3.78
C THR A 89 7.40 39.21 -4.26
N ARG A 90 7.34 38.38 -5.30
CA ARG A 90 8.51 37.71 -5.89
C ARG A 90 9.22 38.70 -6.84
N PRO A 91 10.55 38.88 -6.72
CA PRO A 91 11.28 39.70 -7.67
C PRO A 91 11.04 39.16 -9.09
N VAL A 92 10.58 40.06 -9.98
CA VAL A 92 10.21 39.73 -11.36
C VAL A 92 11.44 39.23 -12.14
N CYS A 93 12.61 39.77 -11.83
CA CYS A 93 13.89 39.33 -12.36
C CYS A 93 14.59 38.45 -11.33
N LYS A 94 14.91 37.21 -11.74
CA LYS A 94 15.83 36.35 -10.98
C LYS A 94 17.23 36.98 -11.02
N PRO A 95 18.02 36.86 -9.94
CA PRO A 95 19.42 37.27 -9.98
C PRO A 95 20.13 36.46 -11.05
N VAL A 96 21.06 37.09 -11.76
CA VAL A 96 21.92 36.41 -12.73
C VAL A 96 22.98 35.67 -11.92
N VAL A 97 22.81 34.35 -11.79
CA VAL A 97 23.77 33.47 -11.15
C VAL A 97 24.67 32.89 -12.25
N PRO A 98 26.02 32.95 -12.12
CA PRO A 98 26.93 32.25 -13.01
C PRO A 98 26.56 30.76 -13.13
N CYS A 99 26.76 30.16 -14.30
CA CYS A 99 26.44 28.73 -14.48
C CYS A 99 27.33 27.79 -13.65
N CYS A 100 28.56 28.23 -13.35
CA CYS A 100 29.50 27.55 -12.47
C CYS A 100 30.45 28.57 -11.82
N PHE A 101 30.89 28.27 -10.61
CA PHE A 101 31.94 29.01 -9.90
C PHE A 101 33.27 28.27 -10.07
N GLN A 102 34.37 29.02 -10.20
CA GLN A 102 35.70 28.41 -10.32
C GLN A 102 36.20 27.81 -8.99
N HIS A 103 35.79 28.41 -7.86
CA HIS A 103 36.15 28.01 -6.50
C HIS A 103 34.93 28.12 -5.56
N GLU A 104 34.90 27.30 -4.50
CA GLU A 104 33.84 27.34 -3.48
C GLU A 104 33.81 28.67 -2.71
N GLU A 105 34.97 29.32 -2.53
CA GLU A 105 35.07 30.64 -1.90
C GLU A 105 34.30 31.70 -2.69
N LEU A 106 34.43 31.70 -4.02
CA LEU A 106 33.69 32.62 -4.90
C LEU A 106 32.19 32.34 -4.90
N GLU A 107 31.80 31.07 -4.75
CA GLU A 107 30.41 30.69 -4.58
C GLU A 107 29.86 31.20 -3.24
N ALA A 108 30.59 30.98 -2.15
CA ALA A 108 30.23 31.44 -0.82
C ALA A 108 30.11 32.97 -0.76
N ASP A 109 31.08 33.68 -1.32
CA ASP A 109 31.09 35.14 -1.41
C ASP A 109 29.92 35.63 -2.24
N PHE A 110 29.68 35.05 -3.42
CA PHE A 110 28.54 35.39 -4.26
C PHE A 110 27.20 35.23 -3.52
N TRP A 111 26.97 34.08 -2.87
CA TRP A 111 25.74 33.85 -2.12
C TRP A 111 25.61 34.74 -0.87
N SER A 112 26.73 35.17 -0.29
CA SER A 112 26.74 36.09 0.85
C SER A 112 26.44 37.55 0.45
N GLU A 113 26.93 37.98 -0.72
CA GLU A 113 26.74 39.33 -1.25
C GLU A 113 25.41 39.50 -1.99
N LEU A 114 24.75 38.40 -2.37
CA LEU A 114 23.52 38.41 -3.13
C LEU A 114 22.38 39.13 -2.39
N ARG A 115 22.16 40.40 -2.73
CA ARG A 115 21.08 41.22 -2.17
C ARG A 115 19.91 41.33 -3.12
N PHE A 116 18.71 41.04 -2.61
CA PHE A 116 17.46 41.29 -3.33
C PHE A 116 16.90 42.65 -2.92
N PRO A 117 16.43 43.49 -3.87
CA PRO A 117 15.72 44.70 -3.51
C PRO A 117 14.44 44.32 -2.77
N VAL A 118 14.40 44.58 -1.45
CA VAL A 118 13.23 44.33 -0.64
C VAL A 118 12.21 45.43 -0.96
N SER A 119 11.02 45.05 -1.43
CA SER A 119 9.96 46.03 -1.69
C SER A 119 9.60 46.80 -0.41
N LYS A 120 9.28 48.10 -0.52
CA LYS A 120 8.83 48.92 0.62
C LYS A 120 7.64 48.29 1.37
N ARG A 121 6.75 47.62 0.64
CA ARG A 121 5.62 46.87 1.23
C ARG A 121 6.07 45.68 2.07
N ALA A 122 7.12 44.96 1.64
CA ALA A 122 7.68 43.86 2.41
C ALA A 122 8.39 44.35 3.68
N GLN A 123 9.03 45.53 3.66
CA GLN A 123 9.63 46.12 4.86
C GLN A 123 8.60 46.44 5.94
N HIS A 124 7.39 46.83 5.55
CA HIS A 124 6.27 47.12 6.46
C HIS A 124 5.29 45.95 6.61
N ALA A 125 5.58 44.78 6.05
CA ALA A 125 4.67 43.64 6.09
C ALA A 125 4.64 43.05 7.50
N THR A 126 3.46 43.05 8.13
CA THR A 126 3.24 42.37 9.40
C THR A 126 2.81 40.93 9.16
N ALA A 127 3.32 40.01 9.97
CA ALA A 127 2.95 38.61 9.88
C ALA A 127 1.43 38.43 10.12
N SER A 128 0.78 37.60 9.30
CA SER A 128 -0.65 37.33 9.48
C SER A 128 -0.93 36.68 10.84
N LYS A 129 -2.12 36.91 11.39
CA LYS A 129 -2.56 36.28 12.66
C LYS A 129 -2.41 34.75 12.63
N ARG A 130 -2.56 34.12 11.45
CA ARG A 130 -2.35 32.68 11.25
C ARG A 130 -0.88 32.29 11.40
N ILE A 131 0.04 33.02 10.75
CA ILE A 131 1.48 32.78 10.86
C ILE A 131 1.92 32.97 12.32
N VAL A 132 1.47 34.03 12.99
CA VAL A 132 1.77 34.27 14.40
C VAL A 132 1.25 33.13 15.28
N LYS A 133 0.04 32.60 15.04
CA LYS A 133 -0.50 31.44 15.76
C LYS A 133 0.33 30.18 15.53
N LEU A 134 0.76 29.92 14.30
CA LEU A 134 1.56 28.75 13.94
C LEU A 134 3.00 28.84 14.46
N ALA A 135 3.55 30.05 14.56
CA ALA A 135 4.87 30.30 15.12
C ALA A 135 4.92 30.16 16.65
N LYS A 136 3.77 30.12 17.34
CA LYS A 136 3.76 29.84 18.78
C LYS A 136 4.29 28.43 19.01
N PRO A 137 5.18 28.24 20.01
CA PRO A 137 5.67 26.91 20.34
C PRO A 137 4.49 26.00 20.68
N LYS A 138 4.55 24.75 20.22
CA LYS A 138 3.52 23.74 20.51
C LYS A 138 3.50 23.53 22.01
N GLN A 139 2.45 23.98 22.67
CA GLN A 139 2.24 23.73 24.10
C GLN A 139 1.90 22.25 24.26
N TYR A 140 2.83 21.48 24.82
CA TYR A 140 2.55 20.13 25.28
C TYR A 140 1.80 20.22 26.60
N PRO A 141 0.77 19.39 26.82
CA PRO A 141 0.14 19.30 28.13
C PRO A 141 1.20 18.95 29.18
N THR A 142 1.18 19.64 30.32
CA THR A 142 2.14 19.44 31.41
C THR A 142 2.07 18.03 32.00
N LYS A 143 0.95 17.34 31.80
CA LYS A 143 0.77 15.94 32.18
C LYS A 143 0.99 15.06 30.96
N PRO A 144 1.80 13.99 31.07
CA PRO A 144 1.98 13.05 29.97
C PRO A 144 0.61 12.46 29.61
N LEU A 145 0.27 12.44 28.30
CA LEU A 145 -0.98 11.85 27.78
C LEU A 145 -1.21 10.41 28.27
N HIS A 146 -0.14 9.71 28.66
CA HIS A 146 -0.20 8.41 29.30
C HIS A 146 -1.10 8.38 30.55
N GLU A 147 -1.09 9.42 31.40
CA GLU A 147 -1.93 9.47 32.61
C GLU A 147 -3.41 9.74 32.30
N GLN A 148 -3.73 10.33 31.15
CA GLN A 148 -5.11 10.61 30.72
C GLN A 148 -5.74 9.43 29.97
N CYS A 149 -4.91 8.61 29.31
CA CYS A 149 -5.35 7.44 28.55
C CYS A 149 -5.33 6.14 29.37
N ILE A 150 -4.70 6.11 30.54
CA ILE A 150 -4.90 5.00 31.48
C ILE A 150 -6.26 5.24 32.13
N PRO A 151 -7.27 4.37 31.89
CA PRO A 151 -8.47 4.41 32.70
C PRO A 151 -8.01 4.33 34.16
N LYS A 152 -8.42 5.29 34.99
CA LYS A 152 -8.24 5.21 36.44
C LYS A 152 -8.62 3.78 36.81
N LYS A 153 -7.74 3.07 37.54
CA LYS A 153 -7.95 1.67 37.91
C LYS A 153 -9.32 1.57 38.60
N GLU A 154 -10.37 1.37 37.81
CA GLU A 154 -11.59 0.78 38.28
C GLU A 154 -11.12 -0.53 38.86
N GLU A 155 -11.50 -0.81 40.10
CA GLU A 155 -11.21 -2.06 40.77
C GLU A 155 -11.90 -3.18 40.00
N VAL A 156 -11.34 -3.56 38.85
CA VAL A 156 -11.74 -4.73 38.09
C VAL A 156 -11.44 -5.88 39.01
N LYS A 157 -12.47 -6.34 39.74
CA LYS A 157 -12.41 -7.54 40.55
C LYS A 157 -12.00 -8.67 39.61
N MET A 158 -10.71 -8.98 39.60
CA MET A 158 -10.20 -10.08 38.81
C MET A 158 -11.03 -11.31 39.18
N PRO A 159 -11.62 -12.01 38.19
CA PRO A 159 -12.43 -13.17 38.50
C PRO A 159 -11.58 -14.15 39.30
N LYS A 160 -12.09 -14.55 40.47
CA LYS A 160 -11.38 -15.48 41.34
C LYS A 160 -11.11 -16.75 40.55
N ARG A 161 -9.86 -17.22 40.54
CA ARG A 161 -9.48 -18.49 39.90
C ARG A 161 -10.33 -19.61 40.50
N LYS A 162 -11.28 -20.13 39.73
CA LYS A 162 -12.11 -21.26 40.13
C LYS A 162 -11.39 -22.55 39.76
N ARG A 163 -11.22 -23.46 40.72
CA ARG A 163 -10.72 -24.81 40.42
C ARG A 163 -11.75 -25.55 39.56
N MET A 164 -11.28 -26.29 38.56
CA MET A 164 -12.16 -27.14 37.75
C MET A 164 -12.80 -28.23 38.62
N ASN A 165 -14.05 -28.58 38.33
CA ASN A 165 -14.69 -29.77 38.89
C ASN A 165 -14.00 -31.05 38.35
N SER A 166 -14.11 -32.18 39.03
CA SER A 166 -13.51 -33.46 38.62
C SER A 166 -13.91 -33.87 37.20
N ARG A 167 -15.18 -33.66 36.81
CA ARG A 167 -15.66 -33.90 35.44
C ARG A 167 -14.99 -32.96 34.43
N GLN A 168 -14.95 -31.66 34.72
CA GLN A 168 -14.29 -30.67 33.88
C GLN A 168 -12.79 -30.94 33.74
N TRP A 169 -12.15 -31.47 34.79
CA TRP A 169 -10.75 -31.87 34.75
C TRP A 169 -10.52 -33.06 33.84
N ARG A 170 -11.39 -34.08 33.87
CA ARG A 170 -11.32 -35.22 32.94
C ARG A 170 -11.50 -34.78 31.49
N ASP A 171 -12.50 -33.94 31.22
CA ASP A 171 -12.74 -33.41 29.87
C ASP A 171 -11.55 -32.55 29.39
N HIS A 172 -10.96 -31.76 30.29
CA HIS A 172 -9.75 -30.99 30.00
C HIS A 172 -8.56 -31.89 29.67
N GLN A 173 -8.35 -32.97 30.43
CA GLN A 173 -7.30 -33.95 30.18
C GLN A 173 -7.48 -34.65 28.83
N GLN A 174 -8.71 -35.07 28.49
CA GLN A 174 -9.02 -35.64 27.17
C GLN A 174 -8.72 -34.66 26.05
N ARG A 175 -9.07 -33.39 26.22
CA ARG A 175 -8.75 -32.33 25.25
C ARG A 175 -7.25 -32.13 25.09
N LEU A 176 -6.49 -32.12 26.19
CA LEU A 176 -5.03 -32.02 26.13
C LEU A 176 -4.40 -33.20 25.39
N GLN A 177 -4.86 -34.43 25.69
CA GLN A 177 -4.42 -35.64 24.98
C GLN A 177 -4.75 -35.60 23.48
N TYR A 178 -5.90 -35.03 23.12
CA TYR A 178 -6.27 -34.83 21.71
C TYR A 178 -5.36 -33.79 21.04
N LEU A 179 -5.11 -32.66 21.70
CA LEU A 179 -4.27 -31.59 21.17
C LEU A 179 -2.78 -31.95 21.12
N SER A 180 -2.33 -32.88 21.96
CA SER A 180 -0.95 -33.38 21.93
C SER A 180 -0.71 -34.38 20.81
N LYS A 181 -1.76 -34.95 20.21
CA LYS A 181 -1.59 -35.81 19.04
C LYS A 181 -1.15 -34.94 17.85
N PRO A 182 -0.10 -35.33 17.12
CA PRO A 182 0.31 -34.60 15.94
C PRO A 182 -0.83 -34.59 14.93
N ASN A 183 -1.02 -33.45 14.26
CA ASN A 183 -2.03 -33.31 13.23
C ASN A 183 -1.72 -34.29 12.10
N ALA A 184 -2.71 -35.06 11.62
CA ALA A 184 -2.51 -36.06 10.57
C ALA A 184 -1.89 -35.46 9.29
N ARG A 185 -2.19 -34.18 8.99
CA ARG A 185 -1.55 -33.46 7.88
C ARG A 185 -0.06 -33.24 8.10
N VAL A 186 0.33 -32.86 9.32
CA VAL A 186 1.74 -32.67 9.69
C VAL A 186 2.47 -34.01 9.68
N LEU A 187 1.83 -35.10 10.10
CA LEU A 187 2.41 -36.43 9.98
C LEU A 187 2.62 -36.85 8.53
N ALA A 188 1.68 -36.55 7.62
CA ALA A 188 1.83 -36.82 6.19
C ALA A 188 2.95 -36.00 5.57
N GLU A 189 3.04 -34.70 5.87
CA GLU A 189 4.13 -33.83 5.41
C GLU A 189 5.50 -34.29 5.93
N LEU A 190 5.58 -34.68 7.21
CA LEU A 190 6.81 -35.24 7.78
C LEU A 190 7.15 -36.60 7.14
N ALA A 191 6.16 -37.44 6.86
CA ALA A 191 6.37 -38.70 6.15
C ALA A 191 6.84 -38.47 4.70
N GLU A 192 6.36 -37.44 4.01
CA GLU A 192 6.86 -37.07 2.68
C GLU A 192 8.29 -36.49 2.75
N MET A 193 8.62 -35.72 3.79
CA MET A 193 9.97 -35.15 3.93
C MET A 193 11.03 -36.15 4.41
N TYR A 194 10.65 -37.17 5.18
CA TYR A 194 11.58 -38.14 5.79
C TYR A 194 11.34 -39.59 5.32
N GLY A 195 10.42 -39.82 4.39
CA GLY A 195 9.99 -41.15 3.93
C GLY A 195 10.80 -41.75 2.78
N GLU A 196 11.88 -41.09 2.33
CA GLU A 196 12.87 -41.68 1.40
C GLU A 196 14.05 -42.32 2.15
N CYS A 197 13.82 -42.91 3.33
CA CYS A 197 14.79 -43.85 3.90
C CYS A 197 14.55 -45.21 3.23
N GLU A 198 15.34 -45.49 2.18
CA GLU A 198 15.42 -46.77 1.47
C GLU A 198 15.30 -47.99 2.40
N GLU A 199 14.48 -48.95 1.99
CA GLU A 199 14.26 -50.25 2.64
C GLU A 199 15.47 -51.20 2.63
N ASP A 200 16.68 -50.75 2.25
CA ASP A 200 17.82 -51.65 1.96
C ASP A 200 19.03 -51.48 2.91
N SER A 201 18.79 -51.32 4.23
CA SER A 201 19.83 -51.61 5.23
C SER A 201 19.37 -52.69 6.19
N TYR A 202 19.64 -53.92 5.79
CA TYR A 202 19.72 -55.09 6.66
C TYR A 202 20.70 -54.78 7.81
N CYS A 203 20.16 -54.40 8.97
CA CYS A 203 20.92 -54.35 10.22
C CYS A 203 20.95 -55.77 10.79
N ASP A 204 22.09 -56.43 10.64
CA ASP A 204 22.42 -57.63 11.39
C ASP A 204 22.20 -57.41 12.90
N GLU A 205 21.76 -58.47 13.56
CA GLU A 205 21.53 -58.59 14.99
C GLU A 205 22.65 -57.92 15.83
N TYR A 206 22.34 -56.82 16.52
CA TYR A 206 22.50 -56.63 17.99
C TYR A 206 22.37 -55.13 18.37
N ASP A 207 21.61 -54.88 19.44
CA ASP A 207 21.44 -53.63 20.21
C ASP A 207 20.48 -52.51 19.73
N PRO A 208 19.26 -52.38 20.32
CA PRO A 208 18.27 -51.36 19.96
C PRO A 208 18.42 -49.98 20.65
N TYR A 209 19.54 -49.66 21.33
CA TYR A 209 19.57 -48.54 22.30
C TYR A 209 20.53 -47.38 22.03
N GLU A 210 21.10 -47.19 20.83
CA GLU A 210 22.05 -46.07 20.63
C GLU A 210 21.81 -45.13 19.43
N CYS A 211 20.86 -45.37 18.54
CA CYS A 211 20.69 -44.49 17.38
C CYS A 211 19.58 -43.46 17.59
N CYS A 212 19.81 -42.39 18.38
CA CYS A 212 19.14 -41.08 18.22
C CYS A 212 19.60 -40.04 19.28
N TYR A 213 20.90 -39.76 19.37
CA TYR A 213 21.39 -38.48 19.93
C TYR A 213 22.75 -38.13 19.31
N ASN A 214 22.72 -37.36 18.21
CA ASN A 214 23.68 -36.29 17.89
C ASN A 214 23.14 -35.45 16.73
#